data_AF-Q1Z900-F1
#
_entry.id   AF-Q1Z900-F1
#
_cell.length_a   1.000
_cell.length_b   1.000
_cell.length_c   1.000
_cell.angle_alpha   90.00
_cell.angle_beta   90.00
_cell.angle_gamma   90.00
#
_symmetry.space_group_name_H-M   'P 1'
#
loop_
_entity.id
_entity.type
_entity.pdbx_description
1 polymer ?
#
loop_
_entity_poly.entity_id
_entity_poly.type
_entity_poly.pdbx_seq_one_letter_code
_entity_poly.pdbx_strand_id
1 'polypeptide(L)'
;MKVWDLPTRLYHWLQALLCLGLLTSGFSGNGPHEIIGIALLILILWRLCWGVIGSDTSRFSHFLRSPLTVWYYLTGKIKHTIGHNPAGGWMVVTLLTCLLIQSLTGFILMGVFDIWINESSFLADSDLIGIVHALTARLLIALIGLHLLAIISYKLKHVPLVKAMFTGKQSTSTDLSKTTNSAQVTSSHMVAFKQNRLAFYCFLICVGIVYSLLKMTGIM
;
A
#
# COMPACT_ATOMS: atom_id res chain seq x y z
N MET A 1 -21.24 -5.43 -5.94
CA MET A 1 -20.39 -5.61 -7.14
C MET A 1 -18.95 -5.97 -6.75
N LYS A 2 -18.17 -6.66 -7.61
CA LYS A 2 -16.74 -6.90 -7.36
C LYS A 2 -15.97 -5.60 -7.60
N VAL A 3 -15.14 -5.21 -6.64
CA VAL A 3 -14.38 -3.95 -6.64
C VAL A 3 -12.89 -4.21 -6.53
N TRP A 4 -12.44 -5.13 -5.67
CA TRP A 4 -11.01 -5.45 -5.53
C TRP A 4 -10.67 -6.82 -6.11
N ASP A 5 -9.53 -6.88 -6.80
CA ASP A 5 -8.95 -8.13 -7.26
C ASP A 5 -8.36 -8.95 -6.11
N LEU A 6 -8.14 -10.24 -6.34
CA LEU A 6 -7.54 -11.12 -5.35
C LEU A 6 -6.09 -10.70 -5.00
N PRO A 7 -5.21 -10.39 -5.97
CA PRO A 7 -3.83 -10.02 -5.66
C PRO A 7 -3.70 -8.81 -4.72
N THR A 8 -4.47 -7.74 -4.93
CA THR A 8 -4.46 -6.56 -4.04
C THR A 8 -4.85 -6.90 -2.62
N ARG A 9 -5.84 -7.79 -2.44
CA ARG A 9 -6.30 -8.19 -1.11
C ARG A 9 -5.26 -9.03 -0.39
N LEU A 10 -4.64 -9.99 -1.09
CA LEU A 10 -3.56 -10.80 -0.54
C LEU A 10 -2.37 -9.92 -0.13
N TYR A 11 -1.95 -9.01 -1.00
CA TYR A 11 -0.92 -8.02 -0.69
C TYR A 11 -1.26 -7.21 0.56
N HIS A 12 -2.47 -6.68 0.66
CA HIS A 12 -2.87 -5.85 1.80
C HIS A 12 -2.75 -6.60 3.13
N TRP A 13 -3.32 -7.81 3.19
CA TRP A 13 -3.30 -8.61 4.43
C TRP A 13 -1.91 -9.12 4.77
N LEU A 14 -1.12 -9.52 3.76
CA LEU A 14 0.26 -9.95 3.97
C LEU A 14 1.13 -8.77 4.43
N GLN A 15 0.98 -7.59 3.82
CA GLN A 15 1.66 -6.38 4.27
C GLN A 15 1.29 -6.02 5.71
N ALA A 16 0.01 -6.08 6.08
CA ALA A 16 -0.41 -5.83 7.46
C ALA A 16 0.24 -6.81 8.46
N LEU A 17 0.34 -8.09 8.09
CA LEU A 17 1.02 -9.11 8.91
C LEU A 17 2.52 -8.85 9.04
N LEU A 18 3.20 -8.53 7.94
CA LEU A 18 4.64 -8.21 7.95
C LEU A 18 4.92 -6.95 8.76
N CYS A 19 4.08 -5.90 8.62
CA CYS A 19 4.21 -4.69 9.45
C CYS A 19 4.08 -5.02 10.94
N LEU A 20 3.16 -5.89 11.34
CA LEU A 20 3.05 -6.33 12.74
C LEU A 20 4.30 -7.09 13.20
N GLY A 21 4.86 -7.97 12.35
CA GLY A 21 6.11 -8.66 12.60
C GLY A 21 7.31 -7.71 12.74
N LEU A 22 7.38 -6.67 11.91
CA LEU A 22 8.45 -5.65 11.97
C LEU A 22 8.33 -4.75 13.20
N LEU A 23 7.12 -4.37 13.60
CA LEU A 23 6.90 -3.61 14.83
C LEU A 23 7.35 -4.43 16.05
N THR A 24 6.90 -5.68 16.14
CA THR A 24 7.24 -6.55 17.28
C THR A 24 8.74 -6.84 17.34
N SER A 25 9.36 -7.22 16.22
CA SER A 25 10.80 -7.50 16.18
C SER A 25 11.66 -6.24 16.36
N GLY A 26 11.27 -5.12 15.77
CA GLY A 26 12.02 -3.87 15.84
C GLY A 26 12.05 -3.25 17.24
N PHE A 27 10.91 -3.22 17.94
CA PHE A 27 10.85 -2.67 19.31
C PHE A 27 11.39 -3.61 20.37
N SER A 28 11.29 -4.93 20.16
CA SER A 28 11.87 -5.90 21.11
C SER A 28 13.36 -6.09 20.92
N GLY A 29 13.93 -5.67 19.78
CA GLY A 29 15.30 -5.97 19.37
C GLY A 29 15.55 -7.46 19.12
N ASN A 30 14.50 -8.28 19.03
CA ASN A 30 14.57 -9.73 18.93
C ASN A 30 13.76 -10.23 17.73
N GLY A 31 14.18 -11.38 17.18
CA GLY A 31 13.48 -12.04 16.08
C GLY A 31 13.93 -11.57 14.69
N PRO A 32 13.30 -12.09 13.63
CA PRO A 32 13.84 -12.02 12.27
C PRO A 32 13.52 -10.69 11.56
N HIS A 33 13.88 -9.55 12.17
CA HIS A 33 13.53 -8.21 11.68
C HIS A 33 13.97 -7.98 10.23
N GLU A 34 15.24 -8.27 9.93
CA GLU A 34 15.85 -8.11 8.60
C GLU A 34 15.15 -8.98 7.54
N ILE A 35 14.89 -10.26 7.85
CA ILE A 35 14.22 -11.20 6.94
C ILE A 35 12.79 -10.73 6.63
N ILE A 36 12.05 -10.27 7.65
CA ILE A 36 10.70 -9.72 7.45
C ILE A 36 10.78 -8.42 6.63
N GLY A 37 11.82 -7.60 6.84
CA GLY A 37 12.09 -6.38 6.07
C GLY A 37 12.33 -6.65 4.59
N ILE A 38 13.11 -7.70 4.27
CA ILE A 38 13.32 -8.17 2.90
C ILE A 38 11.99 -8.59 2.26
N ALA A 39 11.18 -9.38 2.98
CA ALA A 39 9.86 -9.80 2.50
C ALA A 39 8.93 -8.60 2.26
N LEU A 40 8.97 -7.58 3.13
CA LEU A 40 8.17 -6.36 2.98
C LEU A 40 8.60 -5.58 1.73
N LEU A 41 9.91 -5.40 1.50
CA LEU A 41 10.40 -4.70 0.30
C LEU A 41 9.92 -5.37 -0.98
N ILE A 42 9.97 -6.70 -1.06
CA ILE A 42 9.46 -7.47 -2.21
C ILE A 42 7.98 -7.14 -2.46
N LEU A 43 7.15 -7.09 -1.42
CA LEU A 43 5.74 -6.74 -1.55
C LEU A 43 5.51 -5.29 -1.98
N ILE A 44 6.32 -4.35 -1.47
CA ILE A 44 6.25 -2.94 -1.86
C ILE A 44 6.56 -2.80 -3.36
N LEU A 45 7.66 -3.41 -3.83
CA LEU A 45 8.02 -3.40 -5.25
C LEU A 45 6.91 -4.02 -6.11
N TRP A 46 6.38 -5.17 -5.68
CA TRP A 46 5.25 -5.80 -6.35
C TRP A 46 4.05 -4.86 -6.42
N ARG A 47 3.74 -4.14 -5.33
CA ARG A 47 2.62 -3.21 -5.29
C ARG A 47 2.83 -2.03 -6.21
N LEU A 48 4.04 -1.48 -6.28
CA LEU A 48 4.38 -0.39 -7.20
C LEU A 48 4.15 -0.83 -8.65
N CYS A 49 4.62 -2.03 -9.03
CA CYS A 49 4.35 -2.59 -10.35
C CYS A 49 2.85 -2.81 -10.58
N TRP A 50 2.15 -3.48 -9.65
CA TRP A 50 0.72 -3.78 -9.79
C TRP A 50 -0.16 -2.52 -9.79
N GLY A 51 0.27 -1.46 -9.11
CA GLY A 51 -0.38 -0.15 -9.14
C GLY A 51 -0.24 0.60 -10.47
N VAL A 52 0.58 0.11 -11.40
CA VAL A 52 0.67 0.64 -12.76
C VAL A 52 -0.03 -0.29 -13.76
N ILE A 53 0.28 -1.60 -13.74
CA ILE A 53 -0.17 -2.54 -14.78
C ILE A 53 -1.39 -3.38 -14.39
N GLY A 54 -1.79 -3.37 -13.12
CA GLY A 54 -2.81 -4.26 -12.53
C GLY A 54 -4.25 -3.95 -12.96
N SER A 55 -5.22 -4.41 -12.16
CA SER A 55 -6.65 -4.17 -12.38
C SER A 55 -7.02 -2.69 -12.17
N ASP A 56 -8.10 -2.21 -12.77
CA ASP A 56 -8.46 -0.78 -12.79
C ASP A 56 -8.50 -0.15 -11.38
N THR A 57 -9.17 -0.80 -10.43
CA THR A 57 -9.29 -0.33 -9.03
C THR A 57 -8.00 -0.44 -8.22
N SER A 58 -6.98 -1.10 -8.76
CA SER A 58 -5.65 -1.23 -8.16
C SER A 58 -4.69 -0.17 -8.69
N ARG A 59 -4.97 0.45 -9.84
CA ARG A 59 -4.08 1.41 -10.48
C ARG A 59 -4.11 2.77 -9.82
N PHE A 60 -2.94 3.35 -9.55
CA PHE A 60 -2.82 4.68 -8.93
C PHE A 60 -3.58 5.75 -9.71
N SER A 61 -3.50 5.74 -11.04
CA SER A 61 -4.19 6.71 -11.92
C SER A 61 -5.72 6.66 -11.82
N HIS A 62 -6.30 5.54 -11.39
CA HIS A 62 -7.75 5.38 -11.32
C HIS A 62 -8.33 5.90 -10.00
N PHE A 63 -7.59 5.77 -8.91
CA PHE A 63 -8.08 6.12 -7.57
C PHE A 63 -7.46 7.38 -6.97
N LEU A 64 -6.27 7.80 -7.43
CA LEU A 64 -5.64 9.01 -6.94
C LEU A 64 -6.35 10.22 -7.56
N ARG A 65 -6.86 11.11 -6.71
CA ARG A 65 -7.58 12.32 -7.11
C ARG A 65 -6.78 13.56 -6.71
N SER A 66 -7.05 14.68 -7.38
CA SER A 66 -6.34 15.93 -7.10
C SER A 66 -6.56 16.37 -5.64
N PRO A 67 -5.60 17.08 -5.02
CA PRO A 67 -5.74 17.56 -3.64
C PRO A 67 -7.02 18.39 -3.43
N LEU A 68 -7.42 19.18 -4.43
CA LEU A 68 -8.66 19.95 -4.40
C LEU A 68 -9.91 19.06 -4.29
N THR A 69 -9.93 17.92 -5.01
CA THR A 69 -11.01 16.93 -4.88
C THR A 69 -11.05 16.31 -3.49
N VAL A 70 -9.88 16.07 -2.87
CA VAL A 70 -9.81 15.57 -1.49
C VAL A 70 -10.38 16.60 -0.52
N TRP A 71 -10.04 17.87 -0.68
CA TRP A 71 -10.60 18.95 0.14
C TRP A 71 -12.14 19.04 0.03
N TYR A 72 -12.66 19.01 -1.19
CA TYR A 72 -14.10 18.99 -1.42
C TYR A 72 -14.78 17.72 -0.88
N TYR A 73 -14.09 16.59 -0.92
CA TYR A 73 -14.57 15.36 -0.31
C TYR A 73 -14.65 15.45 1.22
N LEU A 74 -13.59 15.96 1.87
CA LEU A 74 -13.54 16.12 3.33
C LEU A 74 -14.55 17.14 3.84
N THR A 75 -14.87 18.16 3.05
CA THR A 75 -15.93 19.15 3.34
C THR A 75 -17.33 18.69 2.95
N GLY A 76 -17.50 17.45 2.47
CA GLY A 76 -18.80 16.88 2.14
C GLY A 76 -19.42 17.36 0.82
N LYS A 77 -18.68 18.11 0.00
CA LYS A 77 -19.16 18.67 -1.28
C LYS A 77 -19.18 17.64 -2.42
N ILE A 78 -18.49 16.50 -2.27
CA ILE A 78 -18.44 15.43 -3.28
C ILE A 78 -18.75 14.08 -2.61
N LYS A 79 -19.56 13.25 -3.26
CA LYS A 79 -19.92 11.91 -2.79
C LYS A 79 -18.87 10.85 -3.19
N HIS A 80 -18.87 9.76 -2.43
CA HIS A 80 -18.01 8.59 -2.59
C HIS A 80 -18.14 7.93 -3.97
N THR A 81 -17.01 7.56 -4.58
CA THR A 81 -16.95 6.80 -5.84
C THR A 81 -16.55 5.34 -5.58
N ILE A 82 -16.84 4.43 -6.51
CA ILE A 82 -16.50 3.00 -6.38
C ILE A 82 -14.99 2.83 -6.14
N GLY A 83 -14.61 1.97 -5.18
CA GLY A 83 -13.20 1.75 -4.80
C GLY A 83 -12.74 2.67 -3.67
N HIS A 84 -11.54 3.24 -3.81
CA HIS A 84 -11.01 4.17 -2.81
C HIS A 84 -11.70 5.53 -2.94
N ASN A 85 -12.12 6.09 -1.80
CA ASN A 85 -12.47 7.51 -1.75
C ASN A 85 -11.21 8.39 -1.92
N PRO A 86 -11.35 9.68 -2.26
CA PRO A 86 -10.22 10.58 -2.47
C PRO A 86 -9.21 10.59 -1.32
N ALA A 87 -9.67 10.65 -0.06
CA ALA A 87 -8.78 10.64 1.12
C ALA A 87 -8.06 9.29 1.30
N GLY A 88 -8.76 8.18 1.05
CA GLY A 88 -8.21 6.83 1.11
C GLY A 88 -7.17 6.57 0.03
N GLY A 89 -7.33 7.15 -1.16
CA GLY A 89 -6.33 7.10 -2.22
C GLY A 89 -5.01 7.75 -1.81
N TRP A 90 -5.07 8.92 -1.17
CA TRP A 90 -3.88 9.57 -0.62
C TRP A 90 -3.27 8.80 0.55
N MET A 91 -4.09 8.18 1.40
CA MET A 91 -3.60 7.34 2.49
C MET A 91 -2.76 6.16 1.97
N VAL A 92 -3.18 5.53 0.86
CA VAL A 92 -2.39 4.47 0.21
C VAL A 92 -1.03 4.98 -0.23
N VAL A 93 -0.97 6.15 -0.89
CA VAL A 93 0.30 6.74 -1.35
C VAL A 93 1.19 7.10 -0.17
N THR A 94 0.66 7.77 0.85
CA THR A 94 1.43 8.15 2.04
C THR A 94 2.02 6.94 2.76
N LEU A 95 1.20 5.91 3.03
CA LEU A 95 1.69 4.69 3.68
C LEU A 95 2.72 3.96 2.82
N LEU A 96 2.50 3.86 1.50
CA LEU A 96 3.43 3.18 0.61
C LEU A 96 4.78 3.90 0.53
N THR A 97 4.78 5.23 0.49
CA THR A 97 5.99 6.05 0.54
C THR A 97 6.75 5.87 1.85
N CYS A 98 6.05 5.95 3.00
CA CYS A 98 6.69 5.75 4.29
C CYS A 98 7.26 4.33 4.44
N LEU A 99 6.54 3.30 3.97
CA LEU A 99 7.03 1.92 3.98
C LEU A 99 8.24 1.73 3.06
N LEU A 100 8.28 2.40 1.90
CA LEU A 100 9.44 2.39 1.02
C LEU A 100 10.65 3.04 1.68
N ILE A 101 10.49 4.21 2.30
CA ILE A 101 11.56 4.88 3.06
C ILE A 101 12.04 3.99 4.23
N GLN A 102 11.12 3.37 4.98
CA GLN A 102 11.46 2.46 6.06
C GLN A 102 12.30 1.27 5.55
N SER A 103 11.91 0.69 4.42
CA SER A 103 12.57 -0.48 3.86
C SER A 103 13.94 -0.11 3.29
N LEU A 104 14.05 1.02 2.59
CA LEU A 104 15.32 1.49 2.03
C LEU A 104 16.33 1.85 3.13
N THR A 105 15.90 2.58 4.17
CA THR A 105 16.79 2.87 5.31
C THR A 105 17.22 1.59 6.04
N GLY A 106 16.32 0.61 6.19
CA GLY A 106 16.69 -0.70 6.76
C GLY A 106 17.72 -1.46 5.91
N PHE A 107 17.56 -1.44 4.58
CA PHE A 107 18.52 -2.06 3.66
C PHE A 107 19.88 -1.35 3.66
N ILE A 108 19.90 -0.02 3.80
CA ILE A 108 21.15 0.74 3.98
C ILE A 108 21.84 0.33 5.29
N LEU A 109 21.11 0.27 6.41
CA LEU A 109 21.69 -0.15 7.70
C LEU A 109 22.19 -1.60 7.69
N MET A 110 21.57 -2.46 6.88
CA MET A 110 22.00 -3.85 6.68
C MET A 110 23.24 -3.96 5.79
N GLY A 111 23.69 -2.87 5.15
CA GLY A 111 24.85 -2.85 4.27
C GLY A 111 24.57 -3.27 2.82
N VAL A 112 23.29 -3.38 2.43
CA VAL A 112 22.93 -3.83 1.07
C VAL A 112 23.45 -2.86 0.02
N PHE A 113 23.51 -1.56 0.34
CA PHE A 113 23.84 -0.54 -0.64
C PHE A 113 25.29 -0.02 -0.54
N ASP A 114 26.13 -0.62 0.32
CA ASP A 114 27.47 -0.11 0.63
C ASP A 114 28.36 0.02 -0.61
N ILE A 115 28.27 -0.94 -1.54
CA ILE A 115 29.04 -0.92 -2.80
C ILE A 115 28.68 0.24 -3.74
N TRP A 116 27.56 0.94 -3.51
CA TRP A 116 27.12 2.08 -4.31
C TRP A 116 27.08 3.40 -3.53
N ILE A 117 27.18 3.36 -2.21
CA ILE A 117 27.17 4.55 -1.36
C ILE A 117 28.60 5.06 -1.22
N ASN A 118 28.81 6.32 -1.59
CA ASN A 118 30.08 7.00 -1.34
C ASN A 118 30.16 7.39 0.14
N GLU A 119 31.32 7.19 0.78
CA GLU A 119 31.62 7.57 2.17
C GLU A 119 31.30 9.04 2.51
N SER A 120 31.40 9.93 1.53
CA SER A 120 31.06 11.36 1.68
C SER A 120 29.56 11.67 1.61
N SER A 121 28.74 10.67 1.25
CA SER A 121 27.29 10.81 1.17
C SER A 121 26.66 10.80 2.57
N PHE A 122 25.60 11.59 2.76
CA PHE A 122 24.78 11.49 3.97
C PHE A 122 24.16 10.09 4.16
N LEU A 123 24.09 9.28 3.09
CA LEU A 123 23.62 7.89 3.16
C LEU A 123 24.62 6.94 3.85
N ALA A 124 25.90 7.34 3.97
CA ALA A 124 26.91 6.58 4.71
C ALA A 124 26.86 6.86 6.23
N ASP A 125 26.16 7.92 6.65
CA ASP A 125 25.99 8.25 8.07
C ASP A 125 24.97 7.31 8.71
N SER A 126 25.49 6.23 9.31
CA SER A 126 24.67 5.20 9.97
C SER A 126 23.79 5.74 11.10
N ASP A 127 24.24 6.78 11.82
CA ASP A 127 23.48 7.39 12.90
C ASP A 127 22.29 8.17 12.33
N LEU A 128 22.53 8.97 11.27
CA LEU A 128 21.46 9.68 10.56
C LEU A 128 20.43 8.71 9.98
N ILE A 129 20.88 7.65 9.29
CA ILE A 129 19.98 6.66 8.71
C ILE A 129 19.20 5.92 9.81
N GLY A 130 19.84 5.60 10.94
CA GLY A 130 19.20 5.03 12.12
C GLY A 130 18.09 5.93 12.67
N ILE A 131 18.33 7.24 12.77
CA ILE A 131 17.33 8.23 13.20
C ILE A 131 16.15 8.26 12.21
N VAL A 132 16.43 8.32 10.90
CA VAL A 132 15.38 8.33 9.87
C VAL A 132 14.56 7.04 9.91
N HIS A 133 15.19 5.89 10.07
CA HIS A 133 14.54 4.59 10.21
C HIS A 133 13.62 4.54 11.44
N ALA A 134 14.10 5.02 12.58
CA ALA A 134 13.33 5.04 13.82
C ALA A 134 12.18 6.08 13.78
N LEU A 135 12.41 7.25 13.18
CA LEU A 135 11.39 8.29 13.05
C LEU A 135 10.28 7.85 12.08
N THR A 136 10.65 7.26 10.94
CA THR A 136 9.72 6.76 9.93
C THR A 136 8.88 5.61 10.49
N ALA A 137 9.46 4.74 11.34
CA ALA A 137 8.71 3.70 12.04
C ALA A 137 7.61 4.29 12.95
N ARG A 138 7.94 5.33 13.73
CA ARG A 138 6.96 6.00 14.61
C ARG A 138 5.87 6.70 13.79
N LEU A 139 6.24 7.34 12.69
CA LEU A 139 5.28 7.95 11.77
C LEU A 139 4.35 6.89 11.15
N LEU A 140 4.87 5.73 10.76
CA LEU A 140 4.06 4.61 10.25
C LEU A 140 3.04 4.14 11.27
N ILE A 141 3.41 4.03 12.55
CA ILE A 141 2.46 3.67 13.63
C ILE A 141 1.32 4.69 13.71
N ALA A 142 1.65 5.99 13.70
CA ALA A 142 0.65 7.04 13.75
C ALA A 142 -0.28 7.01 12.53
N LEU A 143 0.27 6.81 11.33
CA LEU A 143 -0.50 6.69 10.09
C LEU A 143 -1.37 5.42 10.08
N ILE A 144 -0.86 4.27 10.52
CA ILE A 144 -1.66 3.05 10.66
C ILE A 144 -2.79 3.27 11.67
N GLY A 145 -2.52 3.93 12.79
CA GLY A 145 -3.55 4.34 13.75
C GLY A 145 -4.65 5.18 13.11
N LEU A 146 -4.28 6.23 12.37
CA LEU A 146 -5.21 7.08 11.61
C LEU A 146 -6.02 6.28 10.58
N HIS A 147 -5.38 5.33 9.89
CA HIS A 147 -6.04 4.44 8.94
C HIS A 147 -7.12 3.59 9.62
N LEU A 148 -6.78 2.96 10.75
CA LEU A 148 -7.72 2.15 11.52
C LEU A 148 -8.88 2.99 12.11
N LEU A 149 -8.60 4.20 12.59
CA LEU A 149 -9.63 5.15 13.04
C LEU A 149 -10.60 5.52 11.91
N ALA A 150 -10.10 5.70 10.68
CA ALA A 150 -10.95 5.90 9.52
C ALA A 150 -11.85 4.67 9.28
N ILE A 151 -11.30 3.45 9.32
CA ILE A 151 -12.09 2.21 9.17
C ILE A 151 -13.20 2.12 10.21
N ILE A 152 -12.90 2.41 11.48
CA ILE A 152 -13.89 2.44 12.57
C ILE A 152 -14.98 3.48 12.25
N SER A 153 -14.60 4.68 11.83
CA SER A 153 -15.54 5.73 11.46
C SER A 153 -16.48 5.32 10.31
N TYR A 154 -15.97 4.60 9.30
CA TYR A 154 -16.82 4.05 8.22
C TYR A 154 -17.72 2.91 8.70
N LYS A 155 -17.23 2.08 9.63
CA LYS A 155 -18.03 1.02 10.25
C LYS A 155 -19.20 1.59 11.04
N LEU A 156 -18.99 2.70 11.76
CA LEU A 156 -20.06 3.44 12.47
C LEU A 156 -21.10 4.02 11.50
N LYS A 157 -20.69 4.38 10.27
CA LYS A 157 -21.58 4.78 9.17
C LYS A 157 -22.18 3.58 8.41
N HIS A 158 -22.10 2.38 8.95
CA HIS A 158 -22.57 1.12 8.34
C HIS A 158 -21.98 0.80 6.95
N VAL A 159 -20.78 1.29 6.64
CA VAL A 159 -20.05 0.96 5.40
C VAL A 159 -19.04 -0.17 5.69
N PRO A 160 -19.28 -1.41 5.23
CA PRO A 160 -18.49 -2.57 5.65
C PRO A 160 -17.17 -2.71 4.87
N LEU A 161 -16.22 -1.79 5.07
CA LEU A 161 -14.94 -1.75 4.35
C LEU A 161 -14.07 -3.00 4.56
N VAL A 162 -13.98 -3.50 5.79
CA VAL A 162 -13.17 -4.70 6.12
C VAL A 162 -13.71 -5.93 5.39
N LYS A 163 -15.03 -6.14 5.41
CA LYS A 163 -15.68 -7.22 4.65
C LYS A 163 -15.40 -7.09 3.16
N ALA A 164 -15.36 -5.87 2.66
CA ALA A 164 -15.04 -5.57 1.28
C ALA A 164 -13.59 -5.95 0.92
N MET A 165 -12.63 -5.78 1.84
CA MET A 165 -11.24 -6.23 1.65
C MET A 165 -11.06 -7.76 1.72
N PHE A 166 -11.92 -8.50 2.42
CA PHE A 166 -11.88 -9.97 2.38
C PHE A 166 -12.56 -10.52 1.12
N THR A 167 -13.78 -10.06 0.85
CA THR A 167 -14.62 -10.60 -0.24
C THR A 167 -14.27 -10.01 -1.60
N GLY A 168 -13.65 -8.83 -1.63
CA GLY A 168 -13.47 -7.96 -2.79
C GLY A 168 -14.77 -7.39 -3.34
N LYS A 169 -15.88 -7.50 -2.60
CA LYS A 169 -17.19 -7.04 -3.04
C LYS A 169 -17.61 -5.85 -2.19
N GLN A 170 -18.03 -4.77 -2.85
CA GLN A 170 -18.67 -3.64 -2.19
C GLN A 170 -20.19 -3.73 -2.42
N SER A 171 -20.96 -3.47 -1.36
CA SER A 171 -22.40 -3.32 -1.50
C SER A 171 -22.65 -1.97 -2.15
N THR A 172 -23.30 -1.96 -3.31
CA THR A 172 -23.83 -0.72 -3.88
C THR A 172 -24.95 -0.32 -2.93
N SER A 173 -24.74 0.68 -2.07
CA SER A 173 -25.84 1.24 -1.29
C SER A 173 -26.89 1.72 -2.27
N THR A 174 -28.12 1.24 -2.09
CA THR A 174 -29.36 1.50 -2.81
C THR A 174 -29.77 2.98 -2.76
N ASP A 175 -28.92 3.86 -3.27
CA ASP A 175 -29.17 5.32 -3.34
C ASP A 175 -28.82 5.89 -4.72
N LEU A 176 -28.34 5.05 -5.65
CA LEU A 176 -28.26 5.38 -7.08
C LEU A 176 -29.61 5.20 -7.82
N SER A 177 -30.63 4.66 -7.17
CA SER A 177 -31.91 4.33 -7.81
C SER A 177 -32.97 5.44 -7.74
N LYS A 178 -32.69 6.60 -7.14
CA LYS A 178 -33.70 7.67 -6.98
C LYS A 178 -33.44 8.95 -7.77
N THR A 179 -32.35 9.10 -8.52
CA THR A 179 -32.11 10.36 -9.24
C THR A 179 -31.23 10.19 -10.47
N THR A 180 -31.70 9.55 -11.54
CA THR A 180 -31.54 10.02 -12.94
C THR A 180 -32.11 9.02 -13.95
N ASN A 181 -32.67 9.57 -15.03
CA ASN A 181 -33.44 8.91 -16.08
C ASN A 181 -32.78 7.66 -16.68
N SER A 182 -33.62 6.68 -16.95
CA SER A 182 -33.39 5.35 -17.54
C SER A 182 -32.76 5.31 -18.95
N ALA A 183 -32.23 6.43 -19.46
CA ALA A 183 -31.58 6.52 -20.77
C ALA A 183 -30.04 6.69 -20.69
N GLN A 184 -29.45 6.83 -19.49
CA GLN A 184 -28.01 7.11 -19.30
C GLN A 184 -27.27 6.07 -18.44
N VAL A 185 -27.87 4.89 -18.22
CA VAL A 185 -27.27 3.77 -17.45
C VAL A 185 -26.34 2.89 -18.31
N THR A 186 -26.12 3.26 -19.58
CA THR A 186 -25.28 2.52 -20.54
C THR A 186 -23.79 2.89 -20.50
N SER A 187 -23.26 3.28 -19.35
CA SER A 187 -21.80 3.39 -19.16
C SER A 187 -21.35 3.07 -17.72
N SER A 188 -21.90 2.00 -17.12
CA SER A 188 -21.15 1.34 -16.06
C SER A 188 -19.87 0.79 -16.70
N HIS A 189 -18.78 1.56 -16.71
CA HIS A 189 -17.46 1.07 -17.05
C HIS A 189 -17.25 -0.19 -16.21
N MET A 190 -17.34 -1.36 -16.86
CA MET A 190 -17.08 -2.62 -16.19
C MET A 190 -15.64 -2.55 -15.70
N VAL A 191 -15.46 -2.55 -14.38
CA VAL A 191 -14.13 -2.57 -13.76
C VAL A 191 -13.37 -3.75 -14.34
N ALA A 192 -12.30 -3.48 -15.10
CA ALA A 192 -11.52 -4.51 -15.74
C ALA A 192 -10.56 -5.13 -14.72
N PHE A 193 -10.64 -6.45 -14.60
CA PHE A 193 -9.75 -7.23 -13.74
C PHE A 193 -8.69 -7.94 -14.57
N LYS A 194 -7.42 -7.75 -14.20
CA LYS A 194 -6.31 -8.51 -14.81
C LYS A 194 -6.27 -9.93 -14.25
N GLN A 195 -5.62 -10.83 -14.99
CA GLN A 195 -5.46 -12.22 -14.60
C GLN A 195 -4.49 -12.38 -13.43
N ASN A 196 -4.78 -13.32 -12.52
CA ASN A 196 -3.94 -13.60 -11.36
C ASN A 196 -2.54 -14.12 -11.74
N ARG A 197 -2.38 -14.76 -12.91
CA ARG A 197 -1.07 -15.24 -13.40
C ARG A 197 -0.09 -14.09 -13.63
N LEU A 198 -0.56 -12.95 -14.13
CA LEU A 198 0.27 -11.77 -14.32
C LEU A 198 0.81 -11.24 -12.99
N ALA A 199 -0.04 -11.20 -11.96
CA ALA A 199 0.38 -10.81 -10.61
C ALA A 199 1.46 -11.74 -10.07
N PHE A 200 1.33 -13.05 -10.30
CA PHE A 200 2.31 -14.04 -9.87
C PHE A 200 3.66 -13.89 -10.59
N TYR A 201 3.68 -13.73 -11.92
CA TYR A 201 4.93 -13.50 -12.65
C TYR A 201 5.61 -12.19 -12.21
N CYS A 202 4.84 -11.12 -12.01
CA CYS A 202 5.35 -9.87 -11.46
C CYS A 202 5.98 -10.07 -10.08
N PHE A 203 5.36 -10.88 -9.21
CA PHE A 203 5.90 -11.21 -7.89
C PHE A 203 7.23 -11.96 -7.99
N LEU A 204 7.32 -12.98 -8.85
CA LEU A 204 8.58 -13.72 -9.07
C LEU A 204 9.70 -12.81 -9.58
N ILE A 205 9.40 -11.85 -10.47
CA ILE A 205 10.38 -10.86 -10.94
C ILE A 205 10.87 -10.00 -9.76
N CYS A 206 9.97 -9.49 -8.92
CA CYS A 206 10.36 -8.70 -7.73
C CYS A 206 11.24 -9.51 -6.77
N VAL A 207 10.90 -10.78 -6.52
CA VAL A 207 11.72 -11.71 -5.73
C VAL A 207 13.10 -11.89 -6.36
N GLY A 208 13.16 -12.14 -7.67
CA GLY A 208 14.42 -12.32 -8.40
C GLY A 208 15.33 -11.09 -8.34
N ILE A 209 14.76 -9.89 -8.46
CA ILE A 209 15.51 -8.62 -8.33
C ILE A 209 16.11 -8.48 -6.93
N VAL A 210 15.30 -8.64 -5.88
CA VAL A 210 15.77 -8.49 -4.49
C VAL A 210 16.79 -9.58 -4.14
N TYR A 211 16.55 -10.83 -4.54
CA TYR A 211 17.49 -11.92 -4.33
C TYR A 211 18.84 -11.66 -5.03
N SER A 212 18.80 -11.20 -6.27
CA SER A 212 20.03 -10.88 -7.03
C SER A 212 20.80 -9.73 -6.38
N LEU A 213 20.07 -8.72 -5.87
CA LEU A 213 20.65 -7.60 -5.13
C LEU A 213 21.41 -8.10 -3.88
N LEU A 214 20.73 -8.88 -3.04
CA LEU A 214 21.30 -9.41 -1.79
C LEU A 214 22.50 -10.33 -2.03
N LYS A 215 22.45 -11.15 -3.09
CA LYS A 215 23.54 -12.04 -3.48
C LYS A 215 24.77 -11.27 -3.99
N MET A 216 24.55 -10.23 -4.80
CA MET A 216 25.62 -9.40 -5.33
C MET A 216 26.38 -8.66 -4.22
N THR A 217 25.68 -8.32 -3.12
CA THR A 217 26.25 -7.56 -1.99
C THR A 217 26.75 -8.46 -0.87
N GLY A 218 26.72 -9.79 -1.05
CA GLY A 218 27.27 -10.76 -0.10
C GLY A 218 26.47 -10.93 1.19
N ILE A 219 25.21 -10.44 1.24
CA ILE A 219 24.32 -10.61 2.40
C ILE A 219 23.69 -12.01 2.43
N MET A 220 23.56 -12.63 1.25
CA MET A 220 23.08 -14.01 1.05
C MET A 220 24.03 -14.79 0.16
#